data_AF-A0A239KBS3-F1
#
_entry.id   AF-A0A239KBS3-F1
#
_cell.length_a   1.000
_cell.length_b   1.000
_cell.length_c   1.000
_cell.angle_alpha   90.00
_cell.angle_beta   90.00
_cell.angle_gamma   90.00
#
_symmetry.space_group_name_H-M   'P 1'
#
loop_
_entity.id
_entity.type
_entity.pdbx_description
1 polymer ?
#
loop_
_entity_poly.entity_id
_entity_poly.type
_entity_poly.pdbx_seq_one_letter_code
_entity_poly.pdbx_strand_id
1 'polypeptide(L)'
;MIKYHQRSTFTPLCLALLAAAGFVSHSQAVQAQEPVSLCSPGTQGALEVEFINNSSQPVSFHWMGFDCSEGGGPKLAPGQREKGITYPGHIFLVRGKGEQVLTTFVASSSNRTFVVDDRQVAEVAAEGEQHTEGKCSPRTNGQFTVEFVNTLNEPITMQWIGFDCEVNVLRTIPANSSTQENTYPGHVFRFVDMSGSELYSFDVSEDETRYVIDAD
;
A
#
# COMPACT_ATOMS: atom_id res chain seq x y z
N MET A 1 -13.30 87.12 -15.12
CA MET A 1 -12.75 88.01 -14.08
C MET A 1 -13.70 87.96 -12.89
N ILE A 2 -13.18 88.11 -11.66
CA ILE A 2 -13.81 87.94 -10.33
C ILE A 2 -13.50 86.58 -9.67
N LYS A 3 -12.44 86.63 -8.86
CA LYS A 3 -12.16 85.74 -7.73
C LYS A 3 -12.99 86.20 -6.53
N TYR A 4 -13.45 85.27 -5.70
CA TYR A 4 -13.61 85.52 -4.26
C TYR A 4 -13.21 84.27 -3.47
N HIS A 5 -12.27 84.47 -2.55
CA HIS A 5 -11.89 83.56 -1.47
C HIS A 5 -12.90 83.69 -0.32
N GLN A 6 -13.12 82.61 0.46
CA GLN A 6 -12.65 82.53 1.86
C GLN A 6 -13.08 81.25 2.61
N ARG A 7 -12.09 80.68 3.31
CA ARG A 7 -12.05 80.08 4.68
C ARG A 7 -13.17 79.10 5.10
N SER A 8 -12.83 77.83 5.33
CA SER A 8 -12.19 77.25 6.54
C SER A 8 -13.09 77.27 7.77
N THR A 9 -13.48 76.10 8.28
CA THR A 9 -13.25 75.64 9.67
C THR A 9 -13.91 74.28 9.98
N PHE A 10 -13.10 73.41 10.61
CA PHE A 10 -13.44 72.41 11.66
C PHE A 10 -14.11 71.06 11.31
N THR A 11 -13.26 70.03 11.46
CA THR A 11 -13.42 68.62 11.85
C THR A 11 -14.28 68.40 13.13
N PRO A 12 -14.48 67.16 13.63
CA PRO A 12 -14.78 65.86 12.99
C PRO A 12 -15.95 65.16 13.73
N LEU A 13 -16.55 64.08 13.19
CA LEU A 13 -17.25 63.13 14.06
C LEU A 13 -17.21 61.72 13.49
N CYS A 14 -16.82 60.79 14.37
CA CYS A 14 -16.71 59.36 14.18
C CYS A 14 -17.92 58.73 13.48
N LEU A 15 -17.66 57.97 12.41
CA LEU A 15 -18.52 56.85 12.03
C LEU A 15 -17.71 55.56 12.18
N ALA A 16 -18.18 54.70 13.07
CA ALA A 16 -17.63 53.40 13.36
C ALA A 16 -17.71 52.49 12.11
N LEU A 17 -16.56 51.95 11.69
CA LEU A 17 -16.50 50.81 10.78
C LEU A 17 -16.84 49.54 11.58
N LEU A 18 -18.02 48.98 11.35
CA LEU A 18 -18.31 47.57 11.59
C LEU A 18 -17.61 46.77 10.49
N ALA A 19 -16.39 46.30 10.76
CA ALA A 19 -15.75 45.29 9.95
C ALA A 19 -16.41 43.94 10.25
N ALA A 20 -17.31 43.50 9.36
CA ALA A 20 -17.76 42.11 9.33
C ALA A 20 -16.58 41.23 8.90
N ALA A 21 -15.92 40.60 9.88
CA ALA A 21 -14.98 39.52 9.63
C ALA A 21 -15.77 38.30 9.13
N GLY A 22 -15.97 38.24 7.81
CA GLY A 22 -16.37 37.01 7.13
C GLY A 22 -15.19 36.04 7.20
N PHE A 23 -15.25 35.10 8.15
CA PHE A 23 -14.40 33.92 8.11
C PHE A 23 -14.81 33.10 6.88
N VAL A 24 -14.11 33.30 5.77
CA VAL A 24 -14.15 32.35 4.66
C VAL A 24 -13.39 31.13 5.14
N SER A 25 -14.12 30.16 5.69
CA SER A 25 -13.62 28.80 5.89
C SER A 25 -13.22 28.26 4.52
N HIS A 26 -11.93 28.41 4.17
CA HIS A 26 -11.31 27.57 3.15
C HIS A 26 -11.21 26.18 3.76
N SER A 27 -12.30 25.42 3.66
CA SER A 27 -12.24 23.97 3.71
C SER A 27 -11.39 23.55 2.50
N GLN A 28 -10.07 23.49 2.70
CA GLN A 28 -9.21 22.70 1.85
C GLN A 28 -9.73 21.28 1.98
N ALA A 29 -10.51 20.84 1.00
CA ALA A 29 -10.73 19.44 0.78
C ALA A 29 -9.34 18.84 0.62
N VAL A 30 -8.88 18.14 1.64
CA VAL A 30 -7.78 17.19 1.52
C VAL A 30 -8.28 16.22 0.46
N GLN A 31 -7.84 16.41 -0.78
CA GLN A 31 -8.06 15.40 -1.80
C GLN A 31 -7.39 14.16 -1.26
N ALA A 32 -8.19 13.15 -0.94
CA ALA A 32 -7.71 11.80 -0.71
C ALA A 32 -6.77 11.51 -1.87
N GLN A 33 -5.49 11.38 -1.55
CA GLN A 33 -4.45 11.14 -2.51
C GLN A 33 -4.81 9.79 -3.11
N GLU A 34 -5.32 9.78 -4.35
CA GLU A 34 -5.75 8.54 -4.98
C GLU A 34 -4.61 7.54 -4.88
N PRO A 35 -4.91 6.27 -4.55
CA PRO A 35 -3.90 5.23 -4.44
C PRO A 35 -3.02 5.28 -5.68
N VAL A 36 -1.74 5.60 -5.50
CA VAL A 36 -0.82 5.76 -6.62
C VAL A 36 -0.69 4.39 -7.26
N SER A 37 -1.40 4.18 -8.36
CA SER A 37 -1.40 2.91 -9.07
C SER A 37 0.02 2.61 -9.55
N LEU A 38 0.60 1.52 -9.04
CA LEU A 38 2.01 1.17 -9.27
C LEU A 38 2.15 0.39 -10.58
N CYS A 39 2.11 1.09 -11.72
CA CYS A 39 2.13 0.47 -13.05
C CYS A 39 3.35 0.94 -13.85
N SER A 40 3.97 0.03 -14.61
CA SER A 40 5.03 0.45 -15.52
C SER A 40 4.47 1.31 -16.67
N PRO A 41 5.23 2.28 -17.19
CA PRO A 41 4.89 2.98 -18.42
C PRO A 41 5.28 2.14 -19.64
N GLY A 42 4.53 2.27 -20.74
CA GLY A 42 4.85 1.67 -22.04
C GLY A 42 5.97 2.42 -22.78
N THR A 43 7.18 2.41 -22.22
CA THR A 43 8.35 3.09 -22.80
C THR A 43 9.10 2.20 -23.80
N GLN A 44 9.96 2.84 -24.60
CA GLN A 44 10.80 2.15 -25.58
C GLN A 44 12.27 2.22 -25.18
N GLY A 45 13.06 1.32 -25.76
CA GLY A 45 14.51 1.22 -25.57
C GLY A 45 14.90 0.10 -24.61
N ALA A 46 15.85 -0.73 -25.04
CA ALA A 46 16.38 -1.81 -24.21
C ALA A 46 17.34 -1.24 -23.15
N LEU A 47 17.13 -1.66 -21.91
CA LEU A 47 17.98 -1.34 -20.77
C LEU A 47 18.44 -2.64 -20.12
N GLU A 48 19.73 -2.90 -20.18
CA GLU A 48 20.33 -4.00 -19.40
C GLU A 48 20.29 -3.67 -17.91
N VAL A 49 19.84 -4.64 -17.12
CA VAL A 49 19.75 -4.54 -15.65
C VAL A 49 20.31 -5.79 -14.99
N GLU A 50 20.66 -5.66 -13.72
CA GLU A 50 21.14 -6.74 -12.87
C GLU A 50 20.34 -6.78 -11.57
N PHE A 51 19.79 -7.95 -11.27
CA PHE A 51 19.08 -8.27 -10.04
C PHE A 51 20.05 -8.97 -9.09
N ILE A 52 20.13 -8.51 -7.85
CA ILE A 52 21.08 -9.02 -6.85
C ILE A 52 20.35 -9.27 -5.55
N ASN A 53 20.40 -10.51 -5.07
CA ASN A 53 19.97 -10.85 -3.73
C ASN A 53 21.19 -10.97 -2.81
N ASN A 54 21.48 -9.93 -2.04
CA ASN A 54 22.47 -9.94 -0.96
C ASN A 54 21.83 -10.22 0.42
N SER A 55 20.53 -10.50 0.49
CA SER A 55 19.88 -10.89 1.74
C SER A 55 20.14 -12.37 2.05
N SER A 56 19.91 -12.72 3.31
CA SER A 56 19.96 -14.08 3.85
C SER A 56 18.75 -14.94 3.48
N GLN A 57 17.74 -14.36 2.82
CA GLN A 57 16.49 -15.03 2.45
C GLN A 57 16.31 -15.06 0.92
N PRO A 58 15.55 -16.02 0.36
CA PRO A 58 15.18 -15.96 -1.04
C PRO A 58 14.28 -14.75 -1.31
N VAL A 59 14.42 -14.15 -2.49
CA VAL A 59 13.60 -13.02 -2.96
C VAL A 59 13.15 -13.24 -4.38
N SER A 60 12.06 -12.59 -4.78
CA SER A 60 11.59 -12.58 -6.16
C SER A 60 11.34 -11.17 -6.65
N PHE A 61 11.65 -10.94 -7.93
CA PHE A 61 11.42 -9.66 -8.60
C PHE A 61 10.26 -9.83 -9.56
N HIS A 62 9.26 -8.96 -9.44
CA HIS A 62 8.02 -9.05 -10.18
C HIS A 62 7.82 -7.77 -10.96
N TRP A 63 7.79 -7.87 -12.29
CA TRP A 63 7.54 -6.71 -13.13
C TRP A 63 6.08 -6.26 -12.99
N MET A 64 5.84 -4.99 -12.74
CA MET A 64 4.49 -4.43 -12.74
C MET A 64 4.07 -4.10 -14.17
N GLY A 65 3.03 -4.77 -14.66
CA GLY A 65 2.47 -4.58 -15.99
C GLY A 65 1.94 -3.16 -16.22
N PHE A 66 1.65 -2.87 -17.50
CA PHE A 66 1.07 -1.58 -17.91
C PHE A 66 -0.36 -1.37 -17.40
N ASP A 67 -1.05 -2.48 -17.13
CA ASP A 67 -2.38 -2.55 -16.53
C ASP A 67 -2.31 -2.72 -14.99
N CYS A 68 -1.13 -2.49 -14.40
CA CYS A 68 -0.87 -2.59 -12.97
C CYS A 68 -0.99 -4.02 -12.42
N SER A 69 -1.12 -5.02 -13.29
CA SER A 69 -1.05 -6.42 -12.91
C SER A 69 0.39 -6.78 -12.54
N GLU A 70 0.56 -7.64 -11.54
CA GLU A 70 1.87 -8.14 -11.18
C GLU A 70 2.27 -9.31 -12.09
N GLY A 71 3.33 -9.12 -12.87
CA GLY A 71 3.93 -10.11 -13.73
C GLY A 71 4.99 -10.96 -13.03
N GLY A 72 5.61 -11.85 -13.80
CA GLY A 72 6.73 -12.66 -13.33
C GLY A 72 8.09 -11.97 -13.45
N GLY A 73 9.10 -12.62 -12.90
CA GLY A 73 10.51 -12.25 -13.02
C GLY A 73 11.39 -13.24 -12.25
N PRO A 74 12.68 -12.92 -12.06
CA PRO A 74 13.62 -13.84 -11.46
C PRO A 74 13.34 -14.09 -9.97
N LYS A 75 13.51 -15.35 -9.56
CA LYS A 75 13.53 -15.75 -8.15
C LYS A 75 14.97 -16.09 -7.77
N LEU A 76 15.54 -15.35 -6.83
CA LEU A 76 16.94 -15.44 -6.47
C LEU A 76 17.11 -15.98 -5.05
N ALA A 77 17.88 -17.07 -4.93
CA ALA A 77 18.36 -17.54 -3.65
C ALA A 77 19.39 -16.56 -3.03
N PRO A 78 19.70 -16.66 -1.73
CA PRO A 78 20.72 -15.83 -1.09
C PRO A 78 22.05 -15.82 -1.85
N GLY A 79 22.59 -14.63 -2.09
CA GLY A 79 23.83 -14.39 -2.81
C GLY A 79 23.74 -14.51 -4.34
N GLN A 80 22.59 -14.87 -4.91
CA GLN A 80 22.42 -15.02 -6.35
C GLN A 80 22.27 -13.67 -7.07
N ARG A 81 22.62 -13.71 -8.36
CA ARG A 81 22.52 -12.57 -9.28
C ARG A 81 22.00 -13.04 -10.63
N GLU A 82 21.21 -12.20 -11.27
CA GLU A 82 20.70 -12.45 -12.62
C GLU A 82 20.75 -11.16 -13.44
N LYS A 83 21.11 -11.28 -14.72
CA LYS A 83 21.07 -10.17 -15.68
C LYS A 83 19.86 -10.32 -16.57
N GLY A 84 19.24 -9.19 -16.91
CA GLY A 84 18.08 -9.15 -17.80
C GLY A 84 18.06 -7.89 -18.66
N ILE A 85 17.04 -7.82 -19.52
CA ILE A 85 16.73 -6.63 -20.31
C ILE A 85 15.33 -6.16 -19.90
N THR A 86 15.20 -4.87 -19.62
CA THR A 86 13.93 -4.19 -19.36
C THR A 86 13.88 -2.86 -20.11
N TYR A 87 12.94 -1.97 -19.77
CA TYR A 87 12.77 -0.67 -20.39
C TYR A 87 12.80 0.45 -19.35
N PRO A 88 13.25 1.68 -19.70
CA PRO A 88 13.28 2.80 -18.78
C PRO A 88 11.90 3.10 -18.16
N GLY A 89 11.84 3.26 -16.84
CA GLY A 89 10.60 3.50 -16.10
C GLY A 89 9.87 2.23 -15.67
N HIS A 90 10.27 1.03 -16.14
CA HIS A 90 9.65 -0.20 -15.66
C HIS A 90 9.86 -0.38 -14.16
N ILE A 91 8.78 -0.78 -13.49
CA ILE A 91 8.71 -0.96 -12.05
C ILE A 91 8.84 -2.44 -11.73
N PHE A 92 9.66 -2.77 -10.76
CA PHE A 92 9.82 -4.11 -10.20
C PHE A 92 9.45 -4.09 -8.72
N LEU A 93 8.41 -4.83 -8.37
CA LEU A 93 8.05 -5.14 -7.00
C LEU A 93 8.94 -6.28 -6.52
N VAL A 94 9.56 -6.11 -5.36
CA VAL A 94 10.40 -7.16 -4.77
C VAL A 94 9.63 -7.83 -3.65
N ARG A 95 9.51 -9.15 -3.72
CA ARG A 95 8.88 -9.95 -2.68
C ARG A 95 9.89 -10.79 -1.92
N GLY A 96 9.71 -10.86 -0.61
CA GLY A 96 10.48 -11.68 0.31
C GLY A 96 9.77 -12.99 0.64
N LYS A 97 10.15 -13.60 1.77
CA LYS A 97 9.46 -14.77 2.31
C LYS A 97 7.97 -14.46 2.53
N GLY A 98 7.10 -15.40 2.18
CA GLY A 98 5.67 -15.23 2.31
C GLY A 98 5.15 -14.06 1.47
N GLU A 99 5.69 -13.83 0.27
CA GLU A 99 5.19 -12.81 -0.66
C GLU A 99 5.15 -11.38 -0.09
N GLN A 100 5.82 -11.07 1.03
CA GLN A 100 5.83 -9.72 1.60
C GLN A 100 6.54 -8.74 0.66
N VAL A 101 5.99 -7.56 0.43
CA VAL A 101 6.64 -6.53 -0.40
C VAL A 101 7.81 -5.95 0.39
N LEU A 102 9.02 -6.16 -0.11
CA LEU A 102 10.25 -5.66 0.50
C LEU A 102 10.58 -4.24 0.05
N THR A 103 10.47 -4.01 -1.26
CA THR A 103 10.82 -2.73 -1.88
C THR A 103 10.31 -2.69 -3.31
N THR A 104 10.47 -1.52 -3.94
CA THR A 104 10.17 -1.31 -5.34
C THR A 104 11.37 -0.67 -6.03
N PHE A 105 11.74 -1.18 -7.20
CA PHE A 105 12.75 -0.57 -8.06
C PHE A 105 12.14 0.00 -9.33
N VAL A 106 12.60 1.19 -9.73
CA VAL A 106 12.27 1.78 -11.04
C VAL A 106 13.52 1.77 -11.92
N ALA A 107 13.45 1.04 -13.02
CA ALA A 107 14.54 0.90 -13.97
C ALA A 107 14.83 2.25 -14.64
N SER A 108 16.08 2.67 -14.71
CA SER A 108 16.47 3.87 -15.45
C SER A 108 17.91 3.78 -15.90
N SER A 109 18.35 4.73 -16.74
CA SER A 109 19.76 4.80 -17.16
C SER A 109 20.72 4.94 -15.97
N SER A 110 20.28 5.55 -14.86
CA SER A 110 21.02 5.70 -13.60
C SER A 110 20.73 4.62 -12.55
N ASN A 111 19.69 3.81 -12.75
CA ASN A 111 19.33 2.71 -11.84
C ASN A 111 19.18 1.41 -12.62
N ARG A 112 20.29 0.68 -12.75
CA ARG A 112 20.37 -0.58 -13.51
C ARG A 112 20.70 -1.80 -12.65
N THR A 113 20.97 -1.60 -11.36
CA THR A 113 21.35 -2.68 -10.45
C THR A 113 20.42 -2.64 -9.26
N PHE A 114 19.59 -3.67 -9.14
CA PHE A 114 18.57 -3.78 -8.11
C PHE A 114 19.09 -4.71 -7.02
N VAL A 115 19.45 -4.13 -5.87
CA VAL A 115 20.09 -4.84 -4.77
C VAL A 115 19.14 -4.94 -3.60
N VAL A 116 18.86 -6.17 -3.19
CA VAL A 116 18.12 -6.47 -1.98
C VAL A 116 19.10 -6.96 -0.93
N ASP A 117 19.04 -6.40 0.27
CA ASP A 117 19.91 -6.78 1.38
C ASP A 117 19.08 -7.06 2.65
N ASP A 118 19.75 -7.58 3.68
CA ASP A 118 19.09 -7.92 4.95
C ASP A 118 18.49 -6.70 5.66
N ARG A 119 18.95 -5.47 5.36
CA ARG A 119 18.38 -4.27 5.97
C ARG A 119 16.96 -4.04 5.45
N GLN A 120 16.74 -4.14 4.14
CA GLN A 120 15.39 -4.02 3.56
C GLN A 120 14.45 -5.13 4.07
N VAL A 121 14.97 -6.35 4.22
CA VAL A 121 14.20 -7.46 4.80
C VAL A 121 13.85 -7.19 6.26
N ALA A 122 14.80 -6.68 7.05
CA ALA A 122 14.59 -6.38 8.46
C ALA A 122 13.67 -5.17 8.70
N GLU A 123 13.71 -4.14 7.84
CA GLU A 123 12.80 -2.99 7.91
C GLU A 123 11.35 -3.45 7.77
N VAL A 124 11.04 -4.26 6.74
CA VAL A 124 9.70 -4.82 6.53
C VAL A 124 9.31 -5.84 7.60
N ALA A 125 10.26 -6.65 8.08
CA ALA A 125 10.01 -7.55 9.19
C ALA A 125 9.68 -6.79 10.48
N ALA A 126 10.37 -5.68 10.76
CA ALA A 126 10.11 -4.85 11.93
C ALA A 126 8.75 -4.13 11.84
N GLU A 127 8.36 -3.68 10.65
CA GLU A 127 7.01 -3.13 10.40
C GLU A 127 5.94 -4.22 10.52
N GLY A 128 6.21 -5.44 10.05
CA GLY A 128 5.33 -6.61 10.22
C GLY A 128 5.25 -7.15 11.65
N GLU A 129 6.31 -7.00 12.45
CA GLU A 129 6.40 -7.41 13.86
C GLU A 129 5.72 -6.40 14.81
N GLN A 130 5.51 -5.15 14.40
CA GLN A 130 4.83 -4.15 15.24
C GLN A 130 3.32 -4.38 15.42
N HIS A 131 2.72 -5.38 14.78
CA HIS A 131 1.36 -5.84 15.08
C HIS A 131 1.34 -7.29 15.57
N THR A 132 2.05 -7.55 16.68
CA THR A 132 1.89 -8.76 17.51
C THR A 132 0.83 -8.61 18.61
N GLU A 133 0.04 -7.54 18.60
CA GLU A 133 -1.20 -7.47 19.39
C GLU A 133 -2.32 -8.23 18.67
N GLY A 134 -2.17 -9.55 18.52
CA GLY A 134 -3.12 -10.39 17.81
C GLY A 134 -3.25 -11.80 18.40
N LYS A 135 -4.47 -12.32 18.41
CA LYS A 135 -4.78 -13.71 18.79
C LYS A 135 -4.20 -14.65 17.74
N CYS A 136 -3.48 -15.68 18.16
CA CYS A 136 -2.95 -16.70 17.24
C CYS A 136 -4.03 -17.76 16.96
N SER A 137 -3.97 -18.44 15.81
CA SER A 137 -4.94 -19.50 15.49
C SER A 137 -4.86 -20.66 16.49
N PRO A 138 -5.97 -21.12 17.06
CA PRO A 138 -5.98 -22.34 17.85
C PRO A 138 -5.83 -23.57 16.94
N ARG A 139 -5.33 -24.67 17.50
CA ARG A 139 -5.42 -25.98 16.85
C ARG A 139 -6.80 -26.56 17.08
N THR A 140 -7.66 -26.50 16.07
CA THR A 140 -9.03 -27.02 16.12
C THR A 140 -9.25 -28.11 15.06
N ASN A 141 -10.35 -28.84 15.18
CA ASN A 141 -10.80 -29.83 14.20
C ASN A 141 -12.13 -29.35 13.58
N GLY A 142 -12.56 -29.99 12.50
CA GLY A 142 -13.78 -29.60 11.78
C GLY A 142 -13.45 -28.64 10.64
N GLN A 143 -12.95 -29.18 9.53
CA GLN A 143 -12.62 -28.33 8.39
C GLN A 143 -13.91 -27.78 7.76
N PHE A 144 -13.93 -26.49 7.46
CA PHE A 144 -15.04 -25.83 6.77
C PHE A 144 -14.53 -24.81 5.75
N THR A 145 -15.41 -24.37 4.86
CA THR A 145 -15.08 -23.38 3.82
C THR A 145 -15.64 -22.02 4.21
N VAL A 146 -14.79 -21.00 4.11
CA VAL A 146 -15.16 -19.59 4.29
C VAL A 146 -14.99 -18.82 2.99
N GLU A 147 -15.86 -17.86 2.75
CA GLU A 147 -15.74 -16.85 1.69
C GLU A 147 -15.25 -15.53 2.29
N PHE A 148 -14.22 -14.95 1.68
CA PHE A 148 -13.75 -13.60 1.96
C PHE A 148 -14.04 -12.71 0.76
N VAL A 149 -14.71 -11.58 1.00
CA VAL A 149 -15.17 -10.66 -0.05
C VAL A 149 -14.48 -9.33 0.11
N ASN A 150 -13.64 -8.98 -0.86
CA ASN A 150 -13.05 -7.65 -0.96
C ASN A 150 -14.00 -6.73 -1.74
N THR A 151 -14.59 -5.75 -1.07
CA THR A 151 -15.44 -4.73 -1.71
C THR A 151 -14.71 -3.41 -1.94
N LEU A 152 -13.43 -3.34 -1.58
CA LEU A 152 -12.59 -2.19 -1.85
C LEU A 152 -12.29 -2.07 -3.35
N ASN A 153 -11.96 -0.86 -3.78
CA ASN A 153 -11.53 -0.56 -5.14
C ASN A 153 -10.06 -0.90 -5.40
N GLU A 154 -9.37 -1.47 -4.41
CA GLU A 154 -7.97 -1.86 -4.47
C GLU A 154 -7.82 -3.34 -4.09
N PRO A 155 -6.79 -4.02 -4.62
CA PRO A 155 -6.45 -5.36 -4.18
C PRO A 155 -5.98 -5.36 -2.72
N ILE A 156 -6.25 -6.46 -2.01
CA ILE A 156 -5.81 -6.67 -0.62
C ILE A 156 -5.05 -7.98 -0.48
N THR A 157 -4.16 -8.08 0.51
CA THR A 157 -3.43 -9.31 0.81
C THR A 157 -4.06 -10.05 1.96
N MET A 158 -4.43 -11.31 1.73
CA MET A 158 -4.96 -12.23 2.74
C MET A 158 -3.83 -12.99 3.42
N GLN A 159 -3.81 -12.96 4.74
CA GLN A 159 -2.81 -13.59 5.59
C GLN A 159 -3.49 -14.47 6.64
N TRP A 160 -2.88 -15.60 6.98
CA TRP A 160 -3.28 -16.47 8.08
C TRP A 160 -2.27 -16.36 9.22
N ILE A 161 -2.75 -16.10 10.43
CA ILE A 161 -1.90 -16.07 11.62
C ILE A 161 -1.82 -17.48 12.19
N GLY A 162 -0.65 -18.10 12.10
CA GLY A 162 -0.40 -19.48 12.50
C GLY A 162 -0.67 -19.77 13.97
N PHE A 163 -0.67 -21.04 14.34
CA PHE A 163 -0.76 -21.48 15.74
C PHE A 163 0.48 -21.12 16.57
N ASP A 164 1.59 -20.85 15.88
CA ASP A 164 2.85 -20.34 16.40
C ASP A 164 2.93 -18.82 16.33
N CYS A 165 1.82 -18.16 15.97
CA CYS A 165 1.72 -16.72 15.77
C CYS A 165 2.51 -16.19 14.57
N GLU A 166 3.06 -17.07 13.72
CA GLU A 166 3.74 -16.67 12.49
C GLU A 166 2.72 -16.22 11.45
N VAL A 167 3.01 -15.14 10.74
CA VAL A 167 2.17 -14.63 9.66
C VAL A 167 2.46 -15.42 8.39
N ASN A 168 1.42 -16.06 7.84
CA ASN A 168 1.49 -16.81 6.60
C ASN A 168 0.66 -16.09 5.54
N VAL A 169 1.32 -15.42 4.59
CA VAL A 169 0.62 -14.79 3.47
C VAL A 169 0.10 -15.88 2.53
N LEU A 170 -1.19 -15.80 2.19
CA LEU A 170 -1.86 -16.81 1.38
C LEU A 170 -1.98 -16.37 -0.06
N ARG A 171 -2.63 -15.22 -0.31
CA ARG A 171 -2.91 -14.72 -1.66
C ARG A 171 -3.39 -13.26 -1.65
N THR A 172 -3.31 -12.62 -2.80
CA THR A 172 -3.97 -11.34 -3.05
C THR A 172 -5.40 -11.56 -3.53
N ILE A 173 -6.36 -10.81 -2.98
CA ILE A 173 -7.75 -10.76 -3.43
C ILE A 173 -7.92 -9.49 -4.27
N PRO A 174 -8.24 -9.59 -5.57
CA PRO A 174 -8.47 -8.42 -6.42
C PRO A 174 -9.56 -7.49 -5.86
N ALA A 175 -9.54 -6.23 -6.29
CA ALA A 175 -10.61 -5.28 -6.02
C ALA A 175 -11.97 -5.84 -6.44
N ASN A 176 -13.00 -5.59 -5.64
CA ASN A 176 -14.38 -6.00 -5.94
C ASN A 176 -14.54 -7.50 -6.27
N SER A 177 -13.78 -8.37 -5.60
CA SER A 177 -13.74 -9.82 -5.85
C SER A 177 -13.84 -10.62 -4.56
N SER A 178 -14.02 -11.94 -4.66
CA SER A 178 -14.01 -12.85 -3.51
C SER A 178 -13.10 -14.05 -3.73
N THR A 179 -12.68 -14.67 -2.62
CA THR A 179 -11.98 -15.95 -2.60
C THR A 179 -12.60 -16.87 -1.55
N GLN A 180 -12.40 -18.17 -1.72
CA GLN A 180 -12.73 -19.16 -0.71
C GLN A 180 -11.47 -19.80 -0.14
N GLU A 181 -11.54 -20.20 1.13
CA GLU A 181 -10.47 -20.91 1.83
C GLU A 181 -11.05 -22.05 2.66
N ASN A 182 -10.38 -23.20 2.65
CA ASN A 182 -10.72 -24.32 3.52
C ASN A 182 -9.89 -24.20 4.79
N THR A 183 -10.55 -24.01 5.92
CA THR A 183 -9.91 -23.65 7.19
C THR A 183 -10.56 -24.36 8.38
N TYR A 184 -10.17 -23.99 9.60
CA TYR A 184 -10.66 -24.58 10.85
C TYR A 184 -11.20 -23.51 11.80
N PRO A 185 -12.11 -23.86 12.72
CA PRO A 185 -12.80 -22.88 13.55
C PRO A 185 -11.82 -22.16 14.47
N GLY A 186 -11.98 -20.84 14.60
CA GLY A 186 -11.12 -19.96 15.36
C GLY A 186 -9.81 -19.57 14.66
N HIS A 187 -9.54 -20.06 13.45
CA HIS A 187 -8.38 -19.59 12.67
C HIS A 187 -8.47 -18.07 12.43
N VAL A 188 -7.35 -17.40 12.58
CA VAL A 188 -7.26 -15.94 12.48
C VAL A 188 -6.74 -15.55 11.11
N PHE A 189 -7.53 -14.76 10.39
CA PHE A 189 -7.16 -14.20 9.09
C PHE A 189 -7.03 -12.70 9.21
N ARG A 190 -5.90 -12.18 8.73
CA ARG A 190 -5.60 -10.76 8.64
C ARG A 190 -5.62 -10.32 7.19
N PHE A 191 -6.23 -9.17 6.93
CA PHE A 191 -6.30 -8.54 5.63
C PHE A 191 -5.53 -7.22 5.70
N VAL A 192 -4.57 -7.06 4.80
CA VAL A 192 -3.76 -5.85 4.72
C VAL A 192 -3.89 -5.22 3.33
N ASP A 193 -3.71 -3.91 3.25
CA ASP A 193 -3.62 -3.20 1.97
C ASP A 193 -2.31 -3.52 1.24
N MET A 194 -2.10 -2.91 0.07
CA MET A 194 -0.88 -3.10 -0.72
C MET A 194 0.37 -2.47 -0.09
N SER A 195 0.22 -1.58 0.89
CA SER A 195 1.32 -1.03 1.69
C SER A 195 1.70 -1.93 2.87
N GLY A 196 0.87 -2.91 3.20
CA GLY A 196 1.04 -3.78 4.36
C GLY A 196 0.30 -3.30 5.61
N SER A 197 -0.49 -2.23 5.52
CA SER A 197 -1.29 -1.71 6.63
C SER A 197 -2.51 -2.62 6.87
N GLU A 198 -2.77 -2.98 8.13
CA GLU A 198 -3.92 -3.80 8.51
C GLU A 198 -5.24 -3.08 8.24
N LEU A 199 -6.16 -3.79 7.58
CA LEU A 199 -7.53 -3.36 7.31
C LEU A 199 -8.49 -4.06 8.28
N TYR A 200 -8.43 -5.39 8.34
CA TYR A 200 -9.28 -6.22 9.21
C TYR A 200 -8.54 -7.44 9.73
N SER A 201 -9.04 -7.98 10.84
CA SER A 201 -8.65 -9.27 11.40
C SER A 201 -9.89 -10.00 11.91
N PHE A 202 -10.08 -11.26 11.47
CA PHE A 202 -11.23 -12.09 11.84
C PHE A 202 -10.78 -13.41 12.46
N ASP A 203 -11.47 -13.86 13.51
CA ASP A 203 -11.47 -15.27 13.91
C ASP A 203 -12.67 -15.99 13.30
N VAL A 204 -12.40 -16.86 12.33
CA VAL A 204 -13.49 -17.47 11.56
C VAL A 204 -14.24 -18.53 12.36
N SER A 205 -15.56 -18.61 12.20
CA SER A 205 -16.42 -19.58 12.87
C SER A 205 -17.23 -20.41 11.88
N GLU A 206 -17.65 -21.62 12.26
CA GLU A 206 -18.49 -22.46 11.39
C GLU A 206 -19.89 -21.86 11.15
N ASP A 207 -20.35 -20.99 12.06
CA ASP A 207 -21.66 -20.33 12.01
C ASP A 207 -21.65 -19.10 11.07
N GLU A 208 -20.48 -18.59 10.73
CA GLU A 208 -20.30 -17.45 9.83
C GLU A 208 -19.30 -17.81 8.71
N THR A 209 -19.84 -18.04 7.52
CA THR A 209 -19.08 -18.55 6.37
C THR A 209 -18.74 -17.46 5.35
N ARG A 210 -19.06 -16.20 5.62
CA ARG A 210 -18.80 -15.08 4.70
C ARG A 210 -18.36 -13.84 5.48
N TYR A 211 -17.15 -13.37 5.21
CA TYR A 211 -16.57 -12.17 5.80
C TYR A 211 -16.35 -11.12 4.72
N VAL A 212 -16.78 -9.89 4.98
CA VAL A 212 -16.69 -8.76 4.05
C VAL A 212 -15.60 -7.81 4.53
N ILE A 213 -14.73 -7.42 3.62
CA ILE A 213 -13.73 -6.37 3.79
C ILE A 213 -14.23 -5.17 2.99
N ASP A 214 -14.61 -4.11 3.69
CA ASP A 214 -15.14 -2.88 3.12
C ASP A 214 -14.38 -1.64 3.60
N ALA A 215 -14.77 -0.47 3.10
CA ALA A 215 -14.28 0.81 3.59
C ALA A 215 -15.26 1.26 4.67
N ASP A 216 -14.81 1.25 5.93
CA ASP A 216 -15.56 1.78 7.08
C ASP A 216 -16.08 3.21 6.85
#